data_AF-A0A7J3I7R8-F1
#
_entry.id   AF-A0A7J3I7R8-F1
#
_cell.length_a   1.000
_cell.length_b   1.000
_cell.length_c   1.000
_cell.angle_alpha   90.00
_cell.angle_beta   90.00
_cell.angle_gamma   90.00
#
_symmetry.space_group_name_H-M   'P 1'
#
loop_
_entity.id
_entity.type
_entity.pdbx_description
1 polymer ?
#
loop_
_entity_poly.entity_id
_entity_poly.type
_entity_poly.pdbx_seq_one_letter_code
_entity_poly.pdbx_strand_id
1 'polypeptide(L)'
;MSDLLISLAFRTAMIAFVFNTAIALYGVLSRPSLIKKFLCLIMFTDSINIFAIFIGFRYIPGSYPSPPILEDIPTSVRDIERLISMAVDPLPQAMILTAIVIGIACNMFLLSLILMYYKHYGTTDIHVTEEAEAYEETLE
;
A
#
# COMPACT_ATOMS: atom_id res chain seq x y z
N MET A 1 7.08 20.57 22.41
CA MET A 1 6.44 19.27 22.72
C MET A 1 5.81 18.65 21.48
N SER A 2 5.09 19.43 20.67
CA SER A 2 4.60 19.04 19.33
C SER A 2 5.71 18.55 18.38
N ASP A 3 6.85 19.25 18.29
CA ASP A 3 7.96 18.85 17.41
C ASP A 3 8.54 17.47 17.76
N LEU A 4 8.63 17.15 19.05
CA LEU A 4 9.12 15.85 19.53
C LEU A 4 8.13 14.73 19.18
N LEU A 5 6.83 14.97 19.37
CA LEU A 5 5.78 14.00 19.03
C LEU A 5 5.75 13.71 17.54
N ILE A 6 5.93 14.74 16.71
CA ILE A 6 5.94 14.60 15.25
C ILE A 6 7.22 13.88 14.82
N SER A 7 8.39 14.23 15.34
CA SER A 7 9.64 13.50 15.05
C SER A 7 9.55 12.02 15.48
N LEU A 8 8.91 11.74 16.62
CA LEU A 8 8.68 10.38 17.08
C LEU A 8 7.73 9.62 16.15
N ALA A 9 6.60 10.23 15.75
CA ALA A 9 5.65 9.65 14.80
C ALA A 9 6.30 9.37 13.44
N PHE A 10 7.17 10.26 12.97
CA PHE A 10 7.94 10.07 11.75
C PHE A 10 8.88 8.86 11.84
N ARG A 11 9.59 8.73 12.97
CA ARG A 11 10.48 7.59 13.23
C ARG A 11 9.71 6.28 13.31
N THR A 12 8.60 6.25 14.04
CA THR A 12 7.79 5.03 14.19
C THR A 12 7.14 4.63 12.86
N ALA A 13 6.65 5.58 12.07
CA ALA A 13 6.10 5.31 10.74
C ALA A 13 7.14 4.71 9.79
N MET A 14 8.36 5.26 9.75
CA MET A 14 9.46 4.71 8.94
C MET A 14 9.84 3.30 9.37
N ILE A 15 9.92 3.03 10.68
CA ILE A 15 10.19 1.69 11.20
C ILE A 15 9.06 0.74 10.79
N ALA A 16 7.80 1.12 11.02
CA ALA A 16 6.64 0.30 10.67
C ALA A 16 6.58 -0.02 9.17
N PHE A 17 6.91 0.94 8.30
CA PHE A 17 6.99 0.72 6.86
C PHE A 17 8.03 -0.34 6.48
N VAL A 18 9.25 -0.24 7.03
CA VAL A 18 10.32 -1.20 6.76
C VAL A 18 9.93 -2.60 7.25
N PHE A 19 9.37 -2.71 8.45
CA PHE A 19 8.93 -3.99 9.01
C PHE A 19 7.76 -4.60 8.20
N ASN A 20 6.73 -3.84 7.87
CA ASN A 20 5.59 -4.34 7.09
C ASN A 20 6.02 -4.80 5.70
N THR A 21 6.86 -4.02 5.03
CA THR A 21 7.38 -4.36 3.69
C THR A 21 8.22 -5.63 3.74
N ALA A 22 9.10 -5.78 4.74
CA ALA A 22 9.91 -6.98 4.92
C ALA A 22 9.06 -8.22 5.21
N ILE A 23 8.06 -8.12 6.08
CA ILE A 23 7.15 -9.22 6.41
C ILE A 23 6.30 -9.62 5.20
N ALA A 24 5.79 -8.63 4.46
CA ALA A 24 5.01 -8.86 3.26
C ALA A 24 5.84 -9.58 2.19
N LEU A 25 7.07 -9.13 1.93
CA LEU A 25 7.97 -9.76 0.95
C LEU A 25 8.36 -11.18 1.38
N TYR A 26 8.71 -11.37 2.66
CA TYR A 26 8.99 -12.69 3.22
C TYR A 26 7.79 -13.65 3.09
N GLY A 27 6.58 -13.14 3.32
CA GLY A 27 5.35 -13.90 3.24
C GLY A 27 4.99 -14.33 1.82
N VAL A 28 5.28 -13.50 0.81
CA VAL A 28 5.10 -13.86 -0.61
C VAL A 28 6.05 -14.99 -1.02
N LEU A 29 7.31 -14.94 -0.59
CA LEU A 29 8.34 -15.91 -0.99
C LEU A 29 8.23 -17.25 -0.25
N SER A 30 7.92 -17.23 1.05
CA SER A 30 8.11 -18.42 1.91
C SER A 30 6.84 -19.25 2.12
N ARG A 31 5.65 -18.74 1.76
CA ARG A 31 4.39 -19.42 2.05
C ARG A 31 3.94 -20.28 0.86
N PRO A 32 3.62 -21.57 1.04
CA PRO A 32 3.18 -22.43 -0.07
C PRO A 32 1.75 -22.12 -0.55
N SER A 33 0.85 -21.72 0.35
CA SER A 33 -0.54 -21.43 0.01
C SER A 33 -0.72 -20.13 -0.77
N LEU A 34 -1.41 -20.19 -1.90
CA LEU A 34 -1.76 -19.07 -2.77
C LEU A 34 -2.56 -17.98 -2.04
N ILE A 35 -3.46 -18.34 -1.12
CA ILE A 35 -4.22 -17.36 -0.32
C ILE A 35 -3.29 -16.55 0.57
N LYS A 36 -2.29 -17.20 1.18
CA LYS A 36 -1.31 -16.50 2.03
C LYS A 36 -0.44 -15.57 1.20
N LYS A 37 0.02 -16.01 0.02
CA LYS A 37 0.77 -15.16 -0.92
C LYS A 37 -0.06 -13.94 -1.35
N PHE A 38 -1.35 -14.13 -1.65
CA PHE A 38 -2.29 -13.06 -2.00
C PHE A 38 -2.42 -12.01 -0.88
N LEU A 39 -2.65 -12.44 0.37
CA LEU A 39 -2.74 -11.51 1.50
C LEU A 39 -1.43 -10.74 1.71
N CYS A 40 -0.28 -11.39 1.54
CA CYS A 40 1.02 -10.71 1.62
C CYS A 40 1.21 -9.69 0.49
N LEU A 41 0.69 -9.95 -0.72
CA LEU A 41 0.73 -9.00 -1.84
C LEU A 41 -0.13 -7.75 -1.58
N ILE A 42 -1.30 -7.92 -0.96
CA ILE A 42 -2.14 -6.79 -0.52
C ILE A 42 -1.38 -5.95 0.50
N MET A 43 -0.84 -6.58 1.55
CA MET A 43 -0.07 -5.86 2.58
C MET A 43 1.15 -5.11 2.00
N PHE A 44 1.81 -5.66 0.98
CA PHE A 44 2.91 -5.00 0.29
C PHE A 44 2.44 -3.73 -0.43
N THR A 45 1.33 -3.83 -1.17
CA THR A 45 0.73 -2.70 -1.89
C THR A 45 0.31 -1.59 -0.93
N ASP A 46 -0.35 -1.95 0.18
CA ASP A 46 -0.78 -1.00 1.20
C ASP A 46 0.42 -0.31 1.88
N SER A 47 1.52 -1.04 2.09
CA SER A 47 2.76 -0.46 2.65
C SER A 47 3.35 0.60 1.73
N ILE A 48 3.36 0.35 0.41
CA ILE A 48 3.82 1.33 -0.59
C ILE A 48 2.89 2.54 -0.64
N ASN A 49 1.58 2.33 -0.58
CA ASN A 49 0.60 3.42 -0.56
C ASN A 49 0.81 4.33 0.65
N ILE A 50 1.00 3.77 1.85
CA ILE A 50 1.29 4.54 3.06
C ILE A 50 2.61 5.31 2.92
N PHE A 51 3.64 4.68 2.36
CA PHE A 51 4.93 5.34 2.14
C PHE A 51 4.84 6.52 1.17
N ALA A 52 4.04 6.39 0.10
CA ALA A 52 3.81 7.48 -0.83
C ALA A 52 3.07 8.67 -0.18
N ILE A 53 2.10 8.42 0.73
CA ILE A 53 1.44 9.49 1.50
C ILE A 53 2.47 10.20 2.37
N PHE A 54 3.36 9.44 3.00
CA PHE A 54 4.37 9.95 3.91
C PHE A 54 5.38 10.88 3.23
N ILE A 55 5.74 10.61 1.97
CA ILE A 55 6.60 11.51 1.16
C ILE A 55 5.94 12.88 0.94
N GLY A 56 4.62 12.91 0.75
CA GLY A 56 3.87 14.16 0.57
C GLY A 56 3.69 14.98 1.84
N PHE A 57 4.02 14.43 3.01
CA PHE A 57 3.83 15.13 4.27
C PHE A 57 4.85 16.24 4.44
N ARG A 58 4.36 17.48 4.47
CA ARG A 58 5.18 18.66 4.72
C ARG A 58 5.04 19.10 6.17
N TYR A 59 6.13 19.03 6.93
CA TYR A 59 6.19 19.62 8.27
C TYR A 59 6.66 21.08 8.20
N ILE A 60 5.84 22.01 8.70
CA ILE A 60 6.18 23.42 8.79
C ILE A 60 6.14 23.81 10.27
N PRO A 61 7.28 24.21 10.87
CA PRO A 61 7.33 24.59 12.28
C PRO A 61 6.36 25.75 12.56
N GLY A 62 5.41 25.55 13.46
CA GLY A 62 4.46 26.58 13.89
C GLY A 62 3.06 26.53 13.24
N SER A 63 2.82 25.64 12.28
CA SER A 63 1.49 25.43 11.69
C SER A 63 1.09 23.95 11.76
N TYR A 64 -0.20 23.69 12.05
CA TYR A 64 -0.76 22.34 11.90
C TYR A 64 -0.91 22.03 10.40
N PRO A 65 -0.47 20.85 9.93
CA PRO A 65 -0.64 20.47 8.54
C PRO A 65 -2.14 20.35 8.23
N SER A 66 -2.63 21.22 7.37
CA SER A 66 -4.03 21.22 6.94
C SER A 66 -4.20 20.34 5.69
N PRO A 67 -5.33 19.65 5.54
CA PRO A 67 -5.66 18.98 4.29
C PRO A 67 -5.68 20.01 3.14
N PRO A 68 -5.27 19.65 1.91
CA PRO A 68 -5.27 20.54 0.75
C PRO A 68 -6.70 20.74 0.21
N ILE A 69 -7.60 21.22 1.06
CA ILE A 69 -9.02 21.42 0.80
C ILE A 69 -9.39 22.81 1.32
N LEU A 70 -10.06 23.61 0.50
CA LEU A 70 -10.68 24.86 0.98
C LEU A 70 -12.05 24.52 1.59
N GLU A 71 -12.21 24.80 2.87
CA GLU A 71 -13.48 24.62 3.58
C GLU A 71 -14.50 25.72 3.23
N ASP A 72 -14.03 26.96 3.06
CA ASP A 72 -14.83 28.14 2.74
C ASP A 72 -14.43 28.77 1.39
N ILE A 73 -15.37 29.50 0.77
CA ILE A 73 -15.08 30.30 -0.43
C ILE A 73 -14.11 31.41 -0.02
N PRO A 74 -12.90 31.49 -0.62
CA PRO A 74 -11.90 32.47 -0.23
C PRO A 74 -12.43 33.88 -0.48
N THR A 75 -12.58 34.64 0.61
CA THR A 75 -13.05 36.04 0.55
C THR A 75 -11.90 37.03 0.41
N SER A 76 -10.66 36.56 0.64
CA SER A 76 -9.43 37.35 0.52
C SER A 76 -8.27 36.53 -0.06
N VAL A 77 -7.34 37.20 -0.74
CA VAL A 77 -6.05 36.63 -1.21
C VAL A 77 -5.25 36.04 -0.03
N ARG A 78 -5.44 36.60 1.17
CA ARG A 78 -4.75 36.17 2.39
C ARG A 78 -5.17 34.77 2.86
N ASP A 79 -6.38 34.32 2.51
CA ASP A 79 -6.87 32.97 2.84
C ASP A 79 -6.18 31.92 1.94
N ILE A 80 -5.93 32.29 0.68
CA ILE A 80 -5.20 31.46 -0.30
C ILE A 80 -3.72 31.34 0.11
N GLU A 81 -3.09 32.44 0.53
CA GLU A 81 -1.70 32.41 1.02
C GLU A 81 -1.53 31.56 2.29
N ARG A 82 -2.52 31.60 3.20
CA ARG A 82 -2.54 30.74 4.39
C ARG A 82 -2.67 29.27 4.01
N LEU A 83 -3.49 28.92 3.01
CA LEU A 83 -3.58 27.54 2.53
C LEU A 83 -2.26 27.06 1.93
N ILE A 84 -1.65 27.83 1.02
CA ILE A 84 -0.38 27.45 0.35
C ILE A 84 0.76 27.27 1.37
N SER A 85 0.74 28.04 2.45
CA SER A 85 1.76 27.97 3.50
C SER A 85 1.54 26.88 4.56
N MET A 86 0.39 26.20 4.58
CA MET A 86 0.09 25.18 5.60
C MET A 86 -0.39 23.84 5.03
N ALA A 87 -0.78 23.79 3.75
CA ALA A 87 -1.32 22.60 3.13
C ALA A 87 -0.25 21.55 2.83
N VAL A 88 -0.64 20.29 2.96
CA VAL A 88 0.11 19.11 2.53
C VAL A 88 0.08 19.01 1.00
N ASP A 89 1.08 18.37 0.38
CA ASP A 89 1.13 18.22 -1.08
C ASP A 89 -0.08 17.40 -1.60
N PRO A 90 -0.91 17.94 -2.52
CA PRO A 90 -2.02 17.21 -3.11
C PRO A 90 -1.58 16.17 -4.16
N LEU A 91 -0.36 16.27 -4.71
CA LEU A 91 0.08 15.39 -5.79
C LEU A 91 0.18 13.93 -5.36
N PRO A 92 0.84 13.57 -4.23
CA PRO A 92 0.88 12.18 -3.78
C PRO A 92 -0.51 11.63 -3.44
N GLN A 93 -1.43 12.48 -2.95
CA GLN A 93 -2.79 12.07 -2.61
C GLN A 93 -3.57 11.61 -3.84
N ALA A 94 -3.49 12.36 -4.93
CA ALA A 94 -4.13 12.00 -6.20
C ALA A 94 -3.54 10.70 -6.78
N MET A 95 -2.22 10.56 -6.77
CA MET A 95 -1.52 9.36 -7.26
C MET A 95 -1.93 8.09 -6.50
N ILE A 96 -2.14 8.20 -5.19
CA ILE A 96 -2.46 7.06 -4.32
C ILE A 96 -3.92 6.64 -4.48
N LEU A 97 -4.84 7.58 -4.68
CA LEU A 97 -6.24 7.24 -4.99
C LEU A 97 -6.31 6.40 -6.28
N THR A 98 -5.53 6.75 -7.30
CA THR A 98 -5.42 5.95 -8.53
C THR A 98 -4.77 4.59 -8.25
N ALA A 99 -3.69 4.54 -7.47
CA ALA A 99 -3.01 3.30 -7.13
C ALA A 99 -3.93 2.31 -6.38
N ILE A 100 -4.79 2.79 -5.47
CA ILE A 100 -5.75 1.97 -4.74
C ILE A 100 -6.76 1.32 -5.68
N VAL A 101 -7.32 2.08 -6.64
CA VAL A 101 -8.31 1.54 -7.59
C VAL A 101 -7.67 0.47 -8.49
N ILE A 102 -6.45 0.71 -8.97
CA ILE A 102 -5.70 -0.29 -9.75
C ILE A 102 -5.42 -1.54 -8.89
N GLY A 103 -4.98 -1.34 -7.64
CA GLY A 103 -4.72 -2.42 -6.70
C GLY A 103 -5.95 -3.30 -6.45
N ILE A 104 -7.13 -2.71 -6.26
CA ILE A 104 -8.38 -3.47 -6.09
C ILE A 104 -8.70 -4.29 -7.35
N ALA A 105 -8.53 -3.71 -8.55
CA ALA A 105 -8.75 -4.44 -9.80
C ALA A 105 -7.80 -5.65 -9.95
N CYS A 106 -6.51 -5.46 -9.67
CA CYS A 106 -5.53 -6.55 -9.68
C CYS A 106 -5.81 -7.60 -8.60
N ASN A 107 -6.22 -7.20 -7.40
CA ASN A 107 -6.57 -8.12 -6.33
C ASN A 107 -7.77 -8.99 -6.69
N MET A 108 -8.81 -8.40 -7.30
CA MET A 108 -9.97 -9.17 -7.77
C MET A 108 -9.60 -10.15 -8.88
N PHE A 109 -8.74 -9.74 -9.81
CA PHE A 109 -8.22 -10.62 -10.84
C PHE A 109 -7.43 -11.80 -10.24
N LEU A 110 -6.49 -11.53 -9.34
CA LEU A 110 -5.68 -12.57 -8.71
C LEU A 110 -6.54 -13.52 -7.85
N LEU A 111 -7.54 -12.99 -7.15
CA LEU A 111 -8.48 -13.81 -6.39
C LEU A 111 -9.32 -14.71 -7.31
N SER A 112 -9.74 -14.20 -8.48
CA SER A 112 -10.44 -15.00 -9.49
C SER A 112 -9.57 -16.17 -9.98
N LEU A 113 -8.27 -15.93 -10.22
CA LEU A 113 -7.33 -16.98 -10.58
C LEU A 113 -7.17 -18.03 -9.48
N ILE A 114 -7.05 -17.60 -8.22
CA ILE A 114 -6.95 -18.51 -7.06
C ILE A 114 -8.22 -19.36 -6.93
N LEU A 115 -9.39 -18.78 -7.16
CA LEU A 115 -10.66 -19.52 -7.15
C LEU A 115 -10.73 -20.54 -8.30
N MET A 116 -10.28 -20.18 -9.50
CA MET A 116 -10.20 -21.10 -10.63
C MET A 116 -9.23 -22.26 -10.34
N TYR A 117 -8.06 -21.95 -9.79
CA TYR A 117 -7.06 -22.94 -9.37
C TYR A 117 -7.66 -23.92 -8.35
N TYR A 118 -8.31 -23.39 -7.31
CA TYR A 118 -8.94 -24.22 -6.28
C TYR A 118 -10.03 -25.12 -6.84
N LYS A 119 -10.82 -24.64 -7.82
CA LYS A 119 -11.85 -25.44 -8.48
C LYS A 119 -11.28 -26.61 -9.29
N HIS A 120 -10.08 -26.45 -9.87
CA HIS A 120 -9.44 -27.49 -10.69
C HIS A 120 -8.66 -28.50 -9.84
N TYR A 121 -7.84 -28.04 -8.91
CA TYR A 121 -6.92 -28.89 -8.14
C TYR A 121 -7.42 -29.25 -6.73
N GLY A 122 -8.51 -28.63 -6.26
CA GLY A 122 -9.08 -28.87 -4.91
C GLY A 122 -8.17 -28.40 -3.76
N THR A 123 -7.06 -27.74 -4.06
CA THR A 123 -6.07 -27.25 -3.11
C THR A 123 -5.68 -25.82 -3.43
N THR A 124 -5.11 -25.12 -2.44
CA THR A 124 -4.49 -23.80 -2.64
C THR A 124 -2.97 -23.86 -2.49
N ASP A 125 -2.42 -25.06 -2.35
CA ASP A 125 -0.98 -25.29 -2.29
C ASP A 125 -0.40 -25.33 -3.71
N ILE A 126 0.73 -24.65 -3.89
CA ILE A 126 1.41 -24.54 -5.19
C ILE A 126 2.26 -25.77 -5.52
N HIS A 127 2.67 -26.55 -4.51
CA HIS A 127 3.51 -27.73 -4.74
C HIS A 127 2.78 -28.85 -5.49
N VAL A 128 1.45 -28.89 -5.40
CA VAL A 128 0.64 -29.89 -6.10
C VAL A 128 0.73 -29.74 -7.63
N THR A 129 0.90 -28.51 -8.14
CA THR A 129 1.13 -28.30 -9.57
C THR A 129 2.57 -28.57 -10.00
N GLU A 130 3.57 -28.24 -9.16
CA GLU A 130 4.98 -28.53 -9.47
C GLU A 130 5.21 -30.04 -9.62
N GLU A 131 4.57 -30.85 -8.77
CA GLU A 131 4.65 -32.32 -8.85
C GLU A 131 3.93 -32.90 -10.08
N ALA A 132 2.82 -32.29 -10.51
CA ALA A 132 2.07 -32.72 -11.69
C ALA A 132 2.83 -32.39 -12.99
N GLU A 133 3.39 -31.18 -13.11
CA GLU A 133 4.20 -30.76 -14.26
C GLU A 133 5.50 -31.57 -14.37
N ALA A 134 6.18 -31.82 -13.25
CA ALA A 134 7.40 -32.64 -13.25
C ALA A 134 7.13 -34.10 -13.67
N TYR A 135 5.94 -34.64 -13.42
CA TYR A 135 5.60 -36.00 -13.84
C TYR A 135 5.33 -36.08 -15.35
N GLU A 136 4.66 -35.08 -15.94
CA GLU A 136 4.45 -35.00 -17.39
C GLU A 136 5.77 -34.85 -18.16
N GLU A 137 6.72 -34.04 -17.66
CA GLU A 137 8.03 -33.85 -18.29
C GLU A 137 8.91 -35.11 -18.23
N THR A 138 8.69 -36.03 -17.26
CA THR A 138 9.39 -37.33 -17.21
C THR A 138 8.80 -38.41 -18.12
N LEU A 139 7.62 -38.18 -18.69
CA LEU A 139 6.94 -39.10 -19.61
C LEU A 139 7.22 -38.80 -21.09
N GLU A 140 7.76 -37.61 -21.41
CA GLU A 140 8.27 -37.23 -22.74
C GLU A 140 9.76 -37.57 -22.92
#